data_AF-A0A0K8TPY6-F1
#
_entry.id   AF-A0A0K8TPY6-F1
#
_cell.length_a   1.000
_cell.length_b   1.000
_cell.length_c   1.000
_cell.angle_alpha   90.00
_cell.angle_beta   90.00
_cell.angle_gamma   90.00
#
_symmetry.space_group_name_H-M   'P 1'
#
loop_
_entity.id
_entity.type
_entity.pdbx_description
1 polymer ?
#
loop_
_entity_poly.entity_id
_entity_poly.type
_entity_poly.pdbx_seq_one_letter_code
_entity_poly.pdbx_strand_id
1 'polypeptide(L)'
;MSPGETLNYVLFGNPVSSSVLSAVSSVAKSAGIISTKQSQVTGKTTTKIMSSTLPLWRLAGSHLNFVRIAGFSGATAVILGAYGSHRQYPDDKGESKSVFETANKFHFFHSIALMAVPITRRPLITGSLMLAGICLFSGVCYYRAFTEDRSLSKLGKLAPLGGFCLILAWASMIL
;
A
#
# COMPACT_ATOMS: atom_id res chain seq x y z
N MET A 1 -28.63 -20.00 32.18
CA MET A 1 -28.30 -18.78 32.95
C MET A 1 -28.65 -19.04 34.40
N SER A 2 -27.68 -18.93 35.30
CA SER A 2 -27.93 -19.11 36.74
C SER A 2 -28.79 -17.94 37.25
N PRO A 3 -29.75 -18.17 38.18
CA PRO A 3 -30.51 -17.08 38.81
C PRO A 3 -29.60 -15.98 39.41
N GLY A 4 -28.41 -16.34 39.89
CA GLY A 4 -27.43 -15.40 40.44
C GLY A 4 -26.78 -14.50 39.38
N GLU A 5 -26.55 -14.99 38.16
CA GLU A 5 -25.97 -14.19 37.07
C GLU A 5 -26.97 -13.20 36.50
N THR A 6 -28.25 -13.60 36.45
CA THR A 6 -29.36 -12.75 36.00
C THR A 6 -29.59 -11.59 36.95
N LEU A 7 -29.51 -11.84 38.26
CA LEU A 7 -29.57 -10.80 39.30
C LEU A 7 -28.38 -9.85 39.23
N ASN A 8 -27.16 -10.36 39.03
CA ASN A 8 -25.98 -9.51 38.94
C ASN A 8 -26.05 -8.59 37.71
N TYR A 9 -26.51 -9.11 36.57
CA TYR A 9 -26.67 -8.32 35.34
C TYR A 9 -27.78 -7.27 35.44
N VAL A 10 -28.92 -7.62 36.05
CA VAL A 10 -30.01 -6.66 36.27
C VAL A 10 -29.61 -5.58 37.27
N LEU A 11 -28.83 -5.91 38.31
CA LEU A 11 -28.41 -4.95 39.33
C LEU A 11 -27.23 -4.06 38.88
N PHE A 12 -26.25 -4.61 38.18
CA PHE A 12 -24.99 -3.92 37.88
C PHE A 12 -24.65 -3.79 36.38
N GLY A 13 -25.28 -4.59 35.53
CA GLY A 13 -25.00 -4.62 34.08
C GLY A 13 -25.94 -3.77 33.22
N ASN A 14 -27.12 -3.41 33.75
CA ASN A 14 -28.11 -2.64 33.00
C ASN A 14 -27.94 -1.11 33.22
N PRO A 15 -27.83 -0.29 32.15
CA PRO A 15 -27.71 1.18 32.27
C PRO A 15 -28.88 1.84 33.01
N VAL A 16 -30.06 1.21 33.02
CA VAL A 16 -31.22 1.67 33.79
C VAL A 16 -30.96 1.57 35.30
N SER A 17 -30.29 0.52 35.75
CA SER A 17 -29.99 0.30 37.17
C SER A 17 -28.93 1.27 37.69
N SER A 18 -27.93 1.63 36.88
CA SER A 18 -26.97 2.69 37.23
C SER A 18 -27.62 4.07 37.37
N SER A 19 -28.64 4.35 36.56
CA SER A 19 -29.43 5.58 36.62
C SER A 19 -30.33 5.61 37.86
N VAL A 20 -30.95 4.48 38.20
CA VAL A 20 -31.77 4.35 39.42
C VAL A 20 -30.89 4.40 40.67
N LEU A 21 -29.72 3.72 40.71
CA LEU A 21 -28.80 3.79 41.85
C LEU A 21 -28.23 5.20 42.06
N SER A 22 -27.94 5.94 40.99
CA SER A 22 -27.47 7.33 41.10
C SER A 22 -28.58 8.30 41.53
N ALA A 23 -29.84 8.06 41.13
CA ALA A 23 -30.99 8.80 41.62
C ALA A 23 -31.31 8.49 43.09
N VAL A 24 -31.31 7.21 43.48
CA VAL A 24 -31.56 6.77 44.86
C VAL A 24 -30.46 7.24 45.80
N SER A 25 -29.20 7.17 45.40
CA SER A 25 -28.09 7.72 46.19
C SER A 25 -28.16 9.25 46.32
N SER A 26 -28.71 9.96 45.32
CA SER A 26 -28.95 11.40 45.39
C SER A 26 -30.12 11.76 46.32
N VAL A 27 -31.19 10.97 46.33
CA VAL A 27 -32.34 11.13 47.25
C VAL A 27 -31.94 10.78 48.69
N ALA A 28 -31.17 9.70 48.89
CA ALA A 28 -30.60 9.34 50.18
C ALA A 28 -29.62 10.41 50.72
N LYS A 29 -28.91 11.10 49.80
CA LYS A 29 -28.03 12.22 50.11
C LYS A 29 -28.81 13.49 50.44
N SER A 30 -29.94 13.77 49.78
CA SER A 30 -30.83 14.89 50.13
C SER A 30 -31.62 14.65 51.41
N ALA A 31 -31.81 13.38 51.80
CA ALA A 31 -32.44 12.99 53.06
C ALA A 31 -31.46 12.99 54.27
N GLY A 32 -30.19 13.39 54.07
CA GLY A 32 -29.21 13.54 55.15
C GLY A 32 -28.66 12.24 55.74
N ILE A 33 -28.89 11.09 55.10
CA ILE A 33 -28.53 9.76 55.65
C ILE A 33 -27.04 9.43 55.44
N ILE A 34 -26.37 10.05 54.45
CA ILE A 34 -24.99 9.69 54.06
C ILE A 34 -24.10 10.94 54.02
N SER A 35 -23.16 11.05 54.96
CA SER A 35 -22.19 12.16 55.06
C SER A 35 -20.82 11.80 54.44
N THR A 36 -20.39 12.66 53.53
CA THR A 36 -19.01 13.03 53.12
C THR A 36 -17.94 11.93 53.07
N LYS A 37 -17.79 11.32 51.88
CA LYS A 37 -16.49 11.15 51.18
C LYS A 37 -16.73 10.72 49.74
N GLN A 38 -16.80 11.68 48.82
CA GLN A 38 -16.80 11.41 47.38
C GLN A 38 -15.40 11.72 46.86
N SER A 39 -14.54 10.70 46.80
CA SER A 39 -13.33 10.76 45.98
C SER A 39 -13.76 11.02 44.54
N GLN A 40 -13.37 12.19 44.03
CA GLN A 40 -13.40 12.52 42.61
C GLN A 40 -12.48 11.55 41.86
N VAL A 41 -13.03 10.42 41.38
CA VAL A 41 -12.46 9.72 40.22
C VAL A 41 -13.33 10.09 39.03
N THR A 42 -13.16 11.31 38.55
CA THR A 42 -13.78 11.77 37.30
C THR A 42 -12.90 11.30 36.15
N GLY A 43 -12.77 9.98 36.01
CA GLY A 43 -12.30 9.36 34.78
C GLY A 43 -13.38 9.55 33.74
N LYS A 44 -13.22 10.52 32.84
CA LYS A 44 -13.90 10.52 31.55
C LYS A 44 -13.42 9.31 30.76
N THR A 45 -13.91 8.12 31.10
CA THR A 45 -13.82 6.96 30.20
C THR A 45 -15.01 7.06 29.26
N THR A 46 -14.98 8.08 28.41
CA THR A 46 -15.56 7.93 27.09
C THR A 46 -14.75 6.80 26.47
N THR A 47 -15.29 5.58 26.45
CA THR A 47 -14.82 4.55 25.54
C THR A 47 -15.13 5.04 24.13
N LYS A 48 -14.36 6.04 23.69
CA LYS A 48 -14.14 6.36 22.30
C LYS A 48 -13.62 5.05 21.75
N ILE A 49 -14.50 4.27 21.11
CA ILE A 49 -14.07 3.16 20.28
C ILE A 49 -13.10 3.82 19.29
N MET A 50 -11.80 3.70 19.57
CA MET A 50 -10.72 4.11 18.69
C MET A 50 -10.69 3.11 17.54
N SER A 51 -11.79 3.05 16.77
CA SER A 51 -11.69 2.68 15.38
C SER A 51 -11.14 3.90 14.66
N SER A 52 -9.88 4.25 14.94
CA SER A 52 -9.14 5.04 13.97
C SER A 52 -8.86 4.06 12.84
N THR A 53 -9.80 3.93 11.90
CA THR A 53 -9.50 3.36 10.60
C THR A 53 -8.41 4.26 10.02
N LEU A 54 -7.16 3.89 10.27
CA LEU A 54 -6.04 4.59 9.69
C LEU A 54 -6.26 4.50 8.19
N PRO A 55 -6.33 5.62 7.48
CA PRO A 55 -6.57 5.55 6.06
C PRO A 55 -5.44 4.74 5.40
N LEU A 56 -5.77 3.91 4.41
CA LEU A 56 -4.82 2.95 3.81
C LEU A 56 -3.53 3.63 3.32
N TRP A 57 -3.61 4.88 2.84
CA TRP A 57 -2.45 5.65 2.42
C TRP A 57 -1.51 6.05 3.58
N ARG A 58 -1.97 6.04 4.83
CA ARG A 58 -1.12 6.20 6.02
C ARG A 58 -0.50 4.89 6.50
N LEU A 59 -1.05 3.73 6.13
CA LEU A 59 -0.39 2.44 6.33
C LEU A 59 0.76 2.21 5.33
N ALA A 60 0.70 2.85 4.16
CA ALA A 60 1.70 2.70 3.09
C ALA A 60 3.10 3.30 3.42
N GLY A 61 3.31 3.79 4.64
CA GLY A 61 4.64 4.16 5.16
C GLY A 61 5.22 5.46 4.60
N SER A 62 6.45 5.76 5.02
CA SER A 62 7.23 6.97 4.65
C SER A 62 7.69 7.01 3.19
N HIS A 63 7.50 5.93 2.43
CA HIS A 63 8.08 5.72 1.11
C HIS A 63 7.11 5.96 -0.06
N LEU A 64 6.13 6.84 0.12
CA LEU A 64 5.16 7.24 -0.91
C LEU A 64 5.79 7.77 -2.21
N ASN A 65 7.05 8.20 -2.16
CA ASN A 65 7.81 8.61 -3.34
C ASN A 65 7.87 7.50 -4.41
N PHE A 66 7.94 6.22 -4.02
CA PHE A 66 7.92 5.12 -4.98
C PHE A 66 6.58 4.99 -5.70
N VAL A 67 5.46 5.27 -5.03
CA VAL A 67 4.14 5.27 -5.68
C VAL A 67 4.05 6.36 -6.75
N ARG A 68 4.65 7.53 -6.51
CA ARG A 68 4.73 8.60 -7.51
C ARG A 68 5.58 8.19 -8.72
N ILE A 69 6.73 7.56 -8.47
CA ILE A 69 7.60 7.02 -9.52
C ILE A 69 6.88 5.91 -10.31
N ALA A 70 6.14 5.05 -9.63
CA ALA A 70 5.34 4.00 -10.24
C ALA A 70 4.26 4.59 -11.17
N GLY A 71 3.55 5.63 -10.72
CA GLY A 71 2.57 6.34 -11.52
C GLY A 71 3.18 6.99 -12.77
N PHE A 72 4.33 7.66 -12.63
CA PHE A 72 5.06 8.23 -13.76
C PHE A 72 5.55 7.16 -14.75
N SER A 73 6.11 6.08 -14.24
CA SER A 73 6.57 4.95 -15.05
C SER A 73 5.41 4.28 -15.79
N GLY A 74 4.29 4.05 -15.12
CA GLY A 74 3.08 3.51 -15.71
C GLY A 74 2.49 4.42 -16.79
N ALA A 75 2.42 5.73 -16.54
CA ALA A 75 1.97 6.70 -17.55
C ALA A 75 2.87 6.66 -18.80
N THR A 76 4.19 6.59 -18.61
CA THR A 76 5.15 6.45 -19.71
C THR A 76 4.92 5.15 -20.50
N ALA A 77 4.68 4.03 -19.80
CA ALA A 77 4.37 2.74 -20.43
C ALA A 77 3.06 2.78 -21.23
N VAL A 78 2.03 3.51 -20.77
CA VAL A 78 0.78 3.71 -21.53
C VAL A 78 1.05 4.52 -22.80
N ILE A 79 1.78 5.64 -22.69
CA ILE A 79 2.11 6.49 -23.85
C ILE A 79 2.91 5.69 -24.88
N LEU A 80 3.94 4.97 -24.45
CA LEU A 80 4.76 4.13 -25.33
C LEU A 80 3.92 2.99 -25.93
N GLY A 81 3.08 2.32 -25.15
CA GLY A 81 2.19 1.27 -25.66
C GLY A 81 1.22 1.78 -26.73
N ALA A 82 0.57 2.92 -26.48
CA ALA A 82 -0.31 3.56 -27.45
C ALA A 82 0.46 3.94 -28.72
N TYR A 83 1.64 4.55 -28.57
CA TYR A 83 2.49 4.94 -29.69
C TYR A 83 2.95 3.74 -30.53
N GLY A 84 3.45 2.67 -29.88
CA GLY A 84 3.92 1.48 -30.58
C GLY A 84 2.83 0.73 -31.33
N SER A 85 1.59 0.72 -30.80
CA SER A 85 0.47 0.08 -31.50
C SER A 85 0.10 0.76 -32.83
N HIS A 86 0.33 2.06 -32.96
CA HIS A 86 0.02 2.84 -34.16
C HIS A 86 1.24 3.04 -35.07
N ARG A 87 2.44 2.68 -34.60
CA ARG A 87 3.68 2.87 -35.37
C ARG A 87 3.83 1.79 -36.44
N GLN A 88 4.32 2.21 -37.60
CA GLN A 88 4.86 1.29 -38.61
C GLN A 88 6.31 0.96 -38.28
N TYR A 89 6.60 -0.34 -38.19
CA TYR A 89 7.94 -0.84 -37.92
C TYR A 89 8.68 -1.04 -39.25
N PRO A 90 9.97 -0.69 -39.34
CA PRO A 90 10.74 -0.83 -40.58
C PRO A 90 10.95 -2.29 -40.99
N ASP A 91 11.00 -3.22 -40.03
CA ASP A 91 11.23 -4.65 -40.31
C ASP A 91 10.02 -5.37 -40.90
N ASP A 92 10.18 -5.90 -42.12
CA ASP A 92 9.18 -6.71 -42.84
C ASP A 92 8.79 -8.00 -42.08
N LYS A 93 9.67 -8.48 -41.20
CA LYS A 93 9.50 -9.73 -40.44
C LYS A 93 8.78 -9.54 -39.10
N GLY A 94 8.51 -8.30 -38.67
CA GLY A 94 7.80 -8.00 -37.42
C GLY A 94 8.61 -8.26 -36.14
N GLU A 95 9.92 -8.52 -36.22
CA GLU A 95 10.77 -8.76 -35.06
C GLU A 95 10.82 -7.51 -34.15
N SER A 96 11.07 -6.33 -34.72
CA SER A 96 11.06 -5.04 -34.00
C SER A 96 9.75 -4.79 -33.24
N LYS A 97 8.61 -5.14 -33.84
CA LYS A 97 7.30 -5.03 -33.19
C LYS A 97 7.19 -5.97 -31.98
N SER A 98 7.59 -7.23 -32.14
CA SER A 98 7.55 -8.20 -31.04
C SER A 98 8.44 -7.80 -29.86
N VAL A 99 9.62 -7.24 -30.14
CA VAL A 99 10.55 -6.73 -29.13
C VAL A 99 9.95 -5.52 -28.40
N PHE A 100 9.34 -4.60 -29.14
CA PHE A 100 8.64 -3.46 -28.57
C PHE A 100 7.51 -3.88 -27.64
N GLU A 101 6.64 -4.79 -28.09
CA GLU A 101 5.53 -5.28 -27.28
C GLU A 101 6.00 -5.98 -26.01
N THR A 102 7.09 -6.76 -26.11
CA THR A 102 7.71 -7.42 -24.95
C THR A 102 8.27 -6.39 -23.97
N ALA A 103 8.99 -5.37 -24.47
CA ALA A 103 9.48 -4.27 -23.65
C ALA A 103 8.33 -3.55 -22.92
N ASN A 104 7.23 -3.29 -23.63
CA ASN A 104 6.07 -2.61 -23.07
C ASN A 104 5.36 -3.42 -21.99
N LYS A 105 5.19 -4.72 -22.21
CA LYS A 105 4.62 -5.63 -21.21
C LYS A 105 5.47 -5.62 -19.94
N PHE A 106 6.79 -5.77 -20.07
CA PHE A 106 7.69 -5.72 -18.92
C PHE A 106 7.67 -4.35 -18.22
N HIS A 107 7.71 -3.24 -18.96
CA HIS A 107 7.61 -1.90 -18.38
C HIS A 107 6.33 -1.74 -17.55
N PHE A 108 5.19 -2.18 -18.08
CA PHE A 108 3.90 -2.06 -17.40
C PHE A 108 3.82 -2.93 -16.14
N PHE A 109 4.17 -4.22 -16.23
CA PHE A 109 4.12 -5.13 -15.07
C PHE A 109 5.02 -4.68 -13.93
N HIS A 110 6.24 -4.23 -14.24
CA HIS A 110 7.17 -3.78 -13.22
C HIS A 110 6.81 -2.40 -12.68
N SER A 111 6.12 -1.54 -13.44
CA SER A 111 5.54 -0.30 -12.92
C SER A 111 4.43 -0.58 -11.90
N ILE A 112 3.59 -1.59 -12.15
CA ILE A 112 2.58 -2.04 -11.18
C ILE A 112 3.25 -2.60 -9.94
N ALA A 113 4.28 -3.45 -10.11
CA ALA A 113 5.05 -3.97 -8.97
C ALA A 113 5.70 -2.84 -8.15
N LEU A 114 6.12 -1.75 -8.79
CA LEU A 114 6.70 -0.57 -8.14
C LEU A 114 5.71 0.11 -7.17
N MET A 115 4.40 -0.03 -7.39
CA MET A 115 3.39 0.46 -6.43
C MET A 115 3.38 -0.33 -5.13
N ALA A 116 3.76 -1.62 -5.15
CA ALA A 116 3.82 -2.47 -3.97
C ALA A 116 5.11 -2.30 -3.15
N VAL A 117 6.12 -1.61 -3.69
CA VAL A 117 7.43 -1.41 -3.06
C VAL A 117 7.35 -0.81 -1.64
N PRO A 118 6.50 0.18 -1.31
CA PRO A 118 6.45 0.74 0.05
C PRO A 118 6.08 -0.26 1.15
N ILE A 119 5.50 -1.41 0.78
CA ILE A 119 5.06 -2.46 1.71
C ILE A 119 6.21 -3.45 1.99
N THR A 120 7.29 -3.44 1.21
CA THR A 120 8.41 -4.37 1.41
C THR A 120 9.28 -3.95 2.59
N ARG A 121 10.06 -4.90 3.13
CA ARG A 121 10.97 -4.63 4.25
C ARG A 121 12.10 -3.67 3.90
N ARG A 122 12.53 -3.67 2.63
CA ARG A 122 13.67 -2.89 2.12
C ARG A 122 13.28 -2.11 0.85
N PRO A 123 12.37 -1.11 0.97
CA PRO A 123 11.75 -0.45 -0.18
C PRO A 123 12.78 0.30 -1.05
N LEU A 124 13.85 0.85 -0.45
CA LEU A 124 14.91 1.53 -1.21
C LEU A 124 15.68 0.57 -2.13
N ILE A 125 16.00 -0.63 -1.65
CA ILE A 125 16.70 -1.64 -2.44
C ILE A 125 15.77 -2.17 -3.53
N THR A 126 14.58 -2.65 -3.16
CA THR A 126 13.59 -3.17 -4.11
C THR A 126 13.25 -2.13 -5.18
N GLY A 127 12.95 -0.89 -4.78
CA GLY A 127 12.54 0.17 -5.70
C GLY A 127 13.66 0.61 -6.63
N SER A 128 14.90 0.71 -6.14
CA SER A 128 16.07 1.04 -7.00
C SER A 128 16.37 -0.05 -8.02
N LEU A 129 16.36 -1.33 -7.61
CA LEU A 129 16.54 -2.46 -8.53
C LEU A 129 15.42 -2.52 -9.56
N MET A 130 14.16 -2.30 -9.15
CA MET A 130 13.01 -2.30 -10.04
C MET A 130 13.12 -1.19 -11.09
N LEU A 131 13.44 0.04 -10.67
CA LEU A 131 13.59 1.18 -11.57
C LEU A 131 14.78 1.00 -12.52
N ALA A 132 15.94 0.56 -12.00
CA ALA A 132 17.11 0.29 -12.81
C ALA A 132 16.82 -0.82 -13.84
N GLY A 133 16.14 -1.89 -13.44
CA GLY A 133 15.74 -2.97 -14.32
C GLY A 133 14.76 -2.52 -15.40
N ILE A 134 13.76 -1.71 -15.08
CA ILE A 134 12.83 -1.12 -16.06
C ILE A 134 13.59 -0.32 -17.11
N CYS A 135 14.48 0.59 -16.68
CA CYS A 135 15.24 1.45 -17.57
C CYS A 135 16.21 0.66 -18.46
N LEU A 136 16.97 -0.28 -17.88
CA LEU A 136 17.99 -1.05 -18.59
C LEU A 136 17.40 -2.13 -19.50
N PHE A 137 16.33 -2.81 -19.09
CA PHE A 137 15.68 -3.83 -19.91
C PHE A 137 14.74 -3.18 -20.92
N SER A 138 13.70 -2.50 -20.45
CA SER A 138 12.64 -1.97 -21.32
C SER A 138 13.15 -0.81 -22.16
N GLY A 139 13.92 0.12 -21.59
CA GLY A 139 14.49 1.25 -22.32
C GLY A 139 15.40 0.84 -23.47
N VAL A 140 16.28 -0.14 -23.24
CA VAL A 140 17.15 -0.68 -24.31
C VAL A 140 16.33 -1.41 -25.37
N CYS A 141 15.32 -2.19 -24.99
CA CYS A 141 14.47 -2.89 -25.95
C CYS A 141 13.62 -1.91 -26.79
N TYR A 142 13.08 -0.84 -26.19
CA TYR A 142 12.41 0.23 -26.94
C TYR A 142 13.34 0.91 -27.93
N TYR A 143 14.55 1.25 -27.49
CA TYR A 143 15.55 1.85 -28.36
C TYR A 143 15.88 0.94 -29.56
N ARG A 144 16.11 -0.36 -29.30
CA ARG A 144 16.37 -1.34 -30.36
C ARG A 144 15.22 -1.47 -31.34
N ALA A 145 13.98 -1.46 -30.86
CA ALA A 145 12.80 -1.55 -31.71
C ALA A 145 12.56 -0.30 -32.58
N PHE A 146 13.10 0.87 -32.20
CA PHE A 146 12.96 2.09 -32.99
C PHE A 146 14.09 2.32 -33.99
N THR A 147 15.33 2.03 -33.59
CA THR A 147 16.49 2.40 -34.39
C THR A 147 16.94 1.26 -35.31
N GLU A 148 16.63 0.00 -34.99
CA GLU A 148 17.10 -1.22 -35.69
C GLU A 148 18.64 -1.32 -35.87
N ASP A 149 19.36 -0.38 -35.27
CA ASP A 149 20.77 -0.19 -35.53
C ASP A 149 21.58 -1.18 -34.68
N ARG A 150 22.01 -2.24 -35.37
CA ARG A 150 22.81 -3.34 -34.79
C ARG A 150 24.21 -2.86 -34.37
N SER A 151 24.64 -1.68 -34.81
CA SER A 151 25.91 -1.04 -34.48
C SER A 151 26.09 -0.81 -32.98
N LEU A 152 24.97 -0.60 -32.26
CA LEU A 152 24.95 -0.51 -30.79
C LEU A 152 24.87 -1.88 -30.11
N SER A 153 25.61 -2.87 -30.62
CA SER A 153 25.73 -4.21 -30.03
C SER A 153 26.15 -4.21 -28.55
N LYS A 154 26.85 -3.15 -28.09
CA LYS A 154 27.17 -2.95 -26.66
C LYS A 154 25.93 -2.68 -25.81
N LEU A 155 24.93 -1.95 -26.35
CA LEU A 155 23.66 -1.70 -25.67
C LEU A 155 22.86 -3.01 -25.51
N GLY A 156 23.01 -3.95 -26.44
CA GLY A 156 22.42 -5.29 -26.33
C GLY A 156 22.85 -6.07 -25.08
N LYS A 157 24.06 -5.80 -24.54
CA LYS A 157 24.55 -6.43 -23.30
C LYS A 157 23.91 -5.85 -22.03
N LEU A 158 23.30 -4.66 -22.11
CA LEU A 158 22.62 -4.04 -20.97
C LEU A 158 21.24 -4.65 -20.71
N ALA A 159 20.57 -5.17 -21.74
CA ALA A 159 19.27 -5.83 -21.59
C ALA A 159 19.30 -7.03 -20.61
N PRO A 160 20.21 -8.01 -20.73
CA PRO A 160 20.28 -9.11 -19.76
C PRO A 160 20.63 -8.62 -18.34
N LEU A 161 21.48 -7.59 -18.21
CA LEU A 161 21.78 -6.98 -16.92
C LEU A 161 20.51 -6.37 -16.29
N GLY A 162 19.69 -5.68 -17.08
CA GLY A 162 18.39 -5.17 -16.65
C GLY A 162 17.44 -6.30 -16.20
N GLY A 163 17.42 -7.41 -16.93
CA GLY A 163 16.68 -8.61 -16.54
C GLY A 163 17.12 -9.18 -15.18
N PHE A 164 18.43 -9.26 -14.93
CA PHE A 164 18.96 -9.65 -13.62
C PHE A 164 18.53 -8.68 -12.50
N CYS A 165 18.57 -7.37 -12.76
CA CYS A 165 18.07 -6.37 -11.81
C CYS A 165 16.59 -6.59 -11.48
N LEU A 166 15.75 -6.90 -12.47
CA LEU A 166 14.33 -7.20 -12.24
C LEU A 166 14.14 -8.48 -11.42
N ILE A 167 14.86 -9.56 -11.72
CA ILE A 167 14.82 -10.80 -10.95
C ILE A 167 15.20 -10.55 -9.48
N LEU A 168 16.31 -9.83 -9.25
CA LEU A 168 16.76 -9.47 -7.92
C LEU A 168 15.79 -8.51 -7.21
N ALA A 169 15.11 -7.62 -7.94
CA ALA A 169 14.06 -6.77 -7.38
C ALA A 169 12.92 -7.61 -6.81
N TRP A 170 12.39 -8.56 -7.58
CA TRP A 170 11.35 -9.49 -7.13
C TRP A 170 11.82 -10.36 -5.96
N ALA A 171 13.04 -10.92 -6.05
CA ALA A 171 13.61 -11.70 -4.95
C ALA A 171 13.75 -10.87 -3.66
N SER A 172 14.12 -9.60 -3.77
CA SER A 172 14.25 -8.70 -2.62
C SER A 172 12.93 -8.43 -1.90
N MET A 173 11.77 -8.65 -2.55
CA MET A 173 10.46 -8.50 -1.91
C MET A 173 10.16 -9.63 -0.91
N ILE A 174 10.89 -10.75 -0.98
CA ILE A 174 10.73 -11.90 -0.07
C ILE A 174 11.37 -11.64 1.31
N LEU A 175 12.38 -10.76 1.36
CA LEU A 175 13.21 -10.49 2.54
C LEU A 175 12.53 -9.55 3.55
#